data_AF-A0A1Y1VS14-F1
#
_entry.id   AF-A0A1Y1VS14-F1
#
_cell.length_a   1.000
_cell.length_b   1.000
_cell.length_c   1.000
_cell.angle_alpha   90.00
_cell.angle_beta   90.00
_cell.angle_gamma   90.00
#
_symmetry.space_group_name_H-M   'P 1'
#
loop_
_entity.id
_entity.type
_entity.pdbx_description
1 polymer ?
#
loop_
_entity_poly.entity_id
_entity_poly.type
_entity_poly.pdbx_seq_one_letter_code
_entity_poly.pdbx_strand_id
1 'polypeptide(L)'
;MSQPPTKSLWEGDKMLNTYIYDYCLKRNWTGAAQAFMNEAQVARDSQVPINSPNGFLYEWWVVFWDIFSARTNKTGSKDALSFVEVS
;
A
#
# COMPACT_ATOMS: atom_id res chain seq x y z
N MET A 1 -7.61 -38.25 -7.25
CA MET A 1 -8.34 -36.97 -7.28
C MET A 1 -7.31 -35.88 -7.04
N SER A 2 -6.91 -35.18 -8.09
CA SER A 2 -5.86 -34.15 -8.03
C SER A 2 -6.53 -32.83 -7.67
N GLN A 3 -6.10 -32.18 -6.58
CA GLN A 3 -6.57 -30.84 -6.23
C GLN A 3 -6.31 -29.87 -7.40
N PRO A 4 -7.21 -28.91 -7.68
CA PRO A 4 -6.92 -27.87 -8.65
C PRO A 4 -5.75 -27.03 -8.11
N PRO A 5 -4.89 -26.47 -8.98
CA PRO A 5 -3.85 -25.56 -8.52
C PRO A 5 -4.53 -24.41 -7.81
N THR A 6 -4.22 -24.20 -6.53
CA THR A 6 -4.60 -22.99 -5.79
C THR A 6 -3.93 -21.83 -6.50
N LYS A 7 -4.64 -21.27 -7.50
CA LYS A 7 -4.25 -20.06 -8.21
C LYS A 7 -3.75 -19.07 -7.18
N SER A 8 -2.47 -18.70 -7.30
CA SER A 8 -1.78 -17.63 -6.58
C SER A 8 -2.72 -16.76 -5.73
N LEU A 9 -3.02 -17.20 -4.50
CA LEU A 9 -3.51 -16.35 -3.41
C LEU A 9 -2.31 -15.54 -2.86
N TRP A 10 -1.61 -15.01 -3.86
CA TRP A 10 -0.72 -13.87 -4.04
C TRP A 10 0.00 -13.34 -2.80
N GLU A 11 1.33 -13.25 -2.92
CA GLU A 11 2.20 -12.55 -1.96
C GLU A 11 1.73 -11.12 -1.69
N GLY A 12 0.94 -10.50 -2.55
CA GLY A 12 0.55 -9.11 -2.39
C GLY A 12 -0.48 -8.85 -1.29
N ASP A 13 -1.26 -9.82 -0.81
CA ASP A 13 -2.16 -9.63 0.34
C ASP A 13 -1.30 -9.55 1.60
N LYS A 14 -0.35 -10.49 1.70
CA LYS A 14 0.71 -10.44 2.71
C LYS A 14 1.51 -9.14 2.61
N MET A 15 1.86 -8.71 1.40
CA MET A 15 2.64 -7.50 1.17
C MET A 15 1.85 -6.25 1.56
N LEU A 16 0.58 -6.15 1.17
CA LEU A 16 -0.32 -5.06 1.55
C LEU A 16 -0.47 -5.00 3.07
N ASN A 17 -0.71 -6.13 3.73
CA ASN A 17 -0.79 -6.19 5.19
C ASN A 17 0.52 -5.72 5.84
N THR A 18 1.68 -6.11 5.28
CA THR A 18 2.99 -5.66 5.77
C THR A 18 3.15 -4.14 5.63
N TYR A 19 2.70 -3.56 4.51
CA TYR A 19 2.71 -2.11 4.31
C TYR A 19 1.72 -1.36 5.19
N ILE A 20 0.55 -1.94 5.50
CA ILE A 20 -0.42 -1.36 6.46
C ILE A 20 0.19 -1.35 7.86
N TYR A 21 0.82 -2.46 8.27
CA TYR A 21 1.51 -2.55 9.56
C TYR A 21 2.65 -1.52 9.67
N ASP A 22 3.52 -1.41 8.66
CA ASP A 22 4.58 -0.39 8.58
C ASP A 22 4.01 1.04 8.67
N TYR A 23 2.89 1.30 7.98
CA TYR A 23 2.21 2.59 8.06
C TYR A 23 1.75 2.93 9.48
N CYS A 24 1.13 1.98 10.20
CA CYS A 24 0.73 2.19 11.59
C CYS A 24 1.94 2.47 12.50
N LEU A 25 3.05 1.73 12.32
CA LEU A 25 4.28 1.95 13.08
C LEU A 25 4.88 3.34 12.83
N LYS A 26 4.95 3.79 11.57
CA LYS A 26 5.48 5.12 11.19
C LYS A 26 4.64 6.28 11.71
N ARG A 27 3.38 6.03 12.08
CA ARG A 27 2.49 7.01 12.73
C ARG A 27 2.48 6.88 14.25
N ASN A 28 3.30 6.02 14.82
CA ASN A 28 3.37 5.71 16.25
C ASN A 28 2.04 5.15 16.82
N TRP A 29 1.20 4.54 15.99
CA TRP A 29 -0.05 3.89 16.42
C TRP A 29 0.22 2.47 16.88
N THR A 30 1.04 2.31 17.91
CA THR A 30 1.54 1.01 18.38
C THR A 30 0.42 0.04 18.77
N GLY A 31 -0.64 0.52 19.42
CA GLY A 31 -1.80 -0.31 19.75
C GLY A 31 -2.54 -0.86 18.52
N ALA A 32 -2.76 -0.01 17.51
CA ALA A 32 -3.39 -0.42 16.26
C ALA A 32 -2.48 -1.36 15.46
N ALA A 33 -1.18 -1.08 15.40
CA ALA A 33 -0.19 -1.92 14.73
C ALA A 33 -0.17 -3.32 15.35
N GLN A 34 -0.19 -3.42 16.68
CA GLN A 34 -0.18 -4.69 17.41
C GLN A 34 -1.47 -5.49 17.20
N ALA A 35 -2.63 -4.83 17.23
CA ALA A 35 -3.91 -5.48 16.95
C ALA A 35 -3.96 -6.00 15.50
N PHE A 36 -3.61 -5.14 14.54
CA PHE A 36 -3.59 -5.49 13.12
C PHE A 36 -2.62 -6.64 12.81
N MET A 37 -1.41 -6.61 13.37
CA MET A 37 -0.44 -7.69 13.20
C MET A 37 -1.00 -9.04 13.64
N ASN A 38 -1.73 -9.09 14.76
CA ASN A 38 -2.33 -10.31 15.27
C ASN A 38 -3.49 -10.80 14.39
N GLU A 39 -4.38 -9.90 13.98
CA GLU A 39 -5.56 -10.24 13.17
C GLU A 39 -5.20 -10.61 11.73
N ALA A 40 -4.31 -9.85 11.10
CA ALA A 40 -3.87 -10.07 9.72
C ALA A 40 -2.69 -11.06 9.60
N GLN A 41 -2.24 -11.64 10.73
CA GLN A 41 -1.13 -12.60 10.81
C GLN A 41 0.16 -12.11 10.14
N VAL A 42 0.48 -10.82 10.30
CA VAL A 42 1.73 -10.25 9.79
C VAL A 42 2.88 -10.81 10.63
N ALA A 43 3.90 -11.38 10.00
CA ALA A 43 5.05 -11.89 10.74
C ALA A 43 5.82 -10.71 11.36
N ARG A 44 6.26 -10.84 12.61
CA ARG A 44 6.91 -9.76 13.38
C ARG A 44 8.20 -9.24 12.74
N ASP A 45 8.89 -10.11 12.00
CA ASP A 45 10.11 -9.87 11.24
C ASP A 45 9.82 -9.47 9.79
N SER A 46 8.56 -9.30 9.40
CA SER A 46 8.20 -8.86 8.05
C SER A 46 8.74 -7.45 7.83
N GLN A 47 9.73 -7.34 6.95
CA GLN A 47 10.20 -6.06 6.45
C GLN A 47 9.56 -5.75 5.11
N VAL A 48 9.16 -4.49 4.94
CA VAL A 48 8.73 -3.98 3.65
C VAL A 48 9.93 -3.93 2.69
N PRO A 49 9.81 -4.41 1.44
CA PRO A 49 10.89 -4.31 0.45
C PRO A 49 11.26 -2.86 0.14
N ILE A 50 10.26 -1.98 0.14
CA ILE A 50 10.45 -0.53 -0.08
C ILE A 50 10.18 0.19 1.23
N ASN A 51 11.25 0.63 1.89
CA ASN A 51 11.15 1.39 3.12
C ASN A 51 11.27 2.90 2.83
N SER A 52 10.12 3.57 2.72
CA SER A 52 10.06 5.03 2.53
C SER A 52 9.82 5.79 3.85
N PRO A 53 10.32 7.03 4.05
CA PRO A 53 10.23 7.74 5.32
C PRO A 53 8.81 7.85 5.90
N ASN A 54 7.78 8.10 5.06
CA ASN A 54 6.41 8.26 5.54
C ASN A 54 5.54 6.99 5.42
N GLY A 55 6.13 5.90 4.92
CA GLY A 55 5.45 4.65 4.60
C GLY A 55 5.08 4.59 3.12
N PHE A 56 5.50 3.51 2.44
CA PHE A 56 5.30 3.37 0.99
C PHE A 56 3.83 3.42 0.60
N LEU A 57 2.96 2.73 1.36
CA LEU A 57 1.51 2.73 1.09
C LEU A 57 0.91 4.12 1.12
N TYR A 58 1.33 4.96 2.06
CA TYR A 58 0.83 6.34 2.16
C TYR A 58 1.29 7.20 0.99
N GLU A 59 2.59 7.15 0.67
CA GLU A 59 3.15 7.94 -0.41
C GLU A 59 2.55 7.53 -1.77
N TRP A 60 2.37 6.23 -2.00
CA TRP A 60 1.70 5.72 -3.20
C TRP A 60 0.22 6.10 -3.24
N TRP A 61 -0.49 6.07 -2.11
CA TRP A 61 -1.89 6.51 -2.03
C TRP A 61 -2.07 7.98 -2.42
N VAL A 62 -1.17 8.86 -1.96
CA VAL A 62 -1.19 10.28 -2.34
C VAL A 62 -0.95 10.44 -3.84
N VAL A 63 0.05 9.77 -4.40
CA VAL A 63 0.34 9.82 -5.85
C VAL A 63 -0.83 9.29 -6.68
N PHE A 64 -1.42 8.17 -6.26
CA PHE A 64 -2.59 7.58 -6.92
C PHE A 64 -3.75 8.57 -6.98
N TRP A 65 -4.07 9.22 -5.85
CA TRP A 65 -5.14 10.21 -5.79
C TRP A 65 -4.86 11.49 -6.56
N ASP A 66 -3.61 11.91 -6.63
CA ASP A 66 -3.22 13.07 -7.42
C ASP A 66 -3.44 12.81 -8.92
N ILE A 67 -2.97 11.66 -9.42
CA ILE A 67 -3.16 11.24 -10.82
C ILE A 67 -4.64 10.99 -11.13
N PHE A 68 -5.37 10.30 -10.26
CA PHE A 68 -6.79 10.02 -10.46
C PHE A 68 -7.62 11.31 -10.55
N SER A 69 -7.34 12.28 -9.67
CA SER A 69 -8.03 13.57 -9.66
C SER A 69 -7.69 14.40 -10.89
N ALA A 70 -6.44 14.35 -11.36
CA ALA A 70 -6.04 14.94 -12.65
C ALA A 70 -6.82 14.33 -13.83
N ARG A 71 -6.99 12.99 -13.88
CA ARG A 71 -7.72 12.31 -14.95
C ARG A 71 -9.23 12.57 -14.94
N THR A 72 -9.84 12.58 -13.76
CA THR A 72 -11.31 12.60 -13.64
C THR A 72 -11.87 14.02 -13.57
N ASN A 73 -11.22 14.89 -12.82
CA ASN A 73 -11.72 16.22 -12.50
C ASN A 73 -10.85 17.35 -13.06
N LYS A 74 -9.70 17.03 -13.68
CA LYS A 74 -8.66 18.00 -14.10
C LYS A 74 -8.17 18.87 -12.93
N THR A 75 -8.25 18.33 -11.72
CA THR A 75 -7.84 18.97 -10.48
C THR A 75 -6.83 18.07 -9.78
N GLY A 76 -5.59 18.11 -10.23
CA GLY A 76 -4.43 17.48 -9.58
C GLY A 76 -3.24 18.44 -9.60
N SER A 77 -2.09 18.00 -9.10
CA SER A 77 -0.85 18.76 -9.21
C SER A 77 -0.48 19.02 -10.67
N LYS A 78 0.39 20.01 -10.91
CA LYS A 78 0.88 20.32 -12.27
C LYS A 78 1.56 19.11 -12.91
N ASP A 79 2.30 18.34 -12.11
CA ASP A 79 2.99 17.15 -12.57
C ASP A 79 2.00 16.04 -12.96
N ALA A 80 0.97 15.81 -12.13
CA ALA A 80 -0.08 14.84 -12.41
C ALA A 80 -0.90 15.22 -13.66
N LEU A 81 -1.24 16.50 -13.83
CA LEU A 81 -1.93 16.99 -15.02
C LEU A 81 -1.08 16.79 -16.28
N SER A 82 0.21 17.14 -16.22
CA SER A 82 1.13 16.96 -17.34
C SER A 82 1.30 15.49 -17.71
N PHE A 83 1.40 14.59 -16.72
CA PHE A 83 1.47 13.15 -16.96
C PHE A 83 0.24 12.63 -17.72
N VAL A 84 -0.96 13.09 -17.33
CA VAL A 84 -2.22 12.68 -17.97
C VAL A 84 -2.36 13.20 -19.39
N GLU A 85 -1.85 14.39 -19.70
CA GLU A 85 -1.89 14.95 -21.06
C GLU A 85 -0.98 14.22 -22.06
N VAL A 86 0.09 13.59 -21.56
CA VAL A 86 1.07 12.84 -22.38
C VAL A 86 0.69 11.35 -22.54
N SER A 87 -0.28 10.86 -21.75
CA SER A 87 -0.73 9.47 -21.70
C SER A 87 -1.88 9.16 -22.67
#